data_AF-A0A1Y1CG27-F1
#
_entry.id   AF-A0A1Y1CG27-F1
#
_cell.length_a   1.000
_cell.length_b   1.000
_cell.length_c   1.000
_cell.angle_alpha   90.00
_cell.angle_beta   90.00
_cell.angle_gamma   90.00
#
_symmetry.space_group_name_H-M   'P 1'
#
loop_
_entity.id
_entity.type
_entity.pdbx_description
1 polymer ?
#
loop_
_entity_poly.entity_id
_entity_poly.type
_entity_poly.pdbx_seq_one_letter_code
_entity_poly.pdbx_strand_id
1 'polypeptide(L)'
;MYAQKIDNYSSKELEKIFTKHIDKQARVTTDLWKGYRPLFKDYDITQIESAGGINFKALHTVIHQVKYWIRTTYSWISEFNIDRYFDVFYYWCVFYRVCQFPI
;
A
#
# COMPACT_ATOMS: atom_id res chain seq x y z
N MET A 1 10.23 9.44 3.70
CA MET A 1 10.01 7.99 3.85
C MET A 1 8.74 7.65 3.10
N TYR A 2 8.87 6.87 2.03
CA TYR A 2 7.80 6.59 1.07
C TYR A 2 6.95 5.36 1.45
N ALA A 3 7.50 4.45 2.27
CA ALA A 3 6.78 3.33 2.85
C ALA A 3 6.81 3.40 4.37
N GLN A 4 5.82 2.82 5.04
CA GLN A 4 5.79 2.72 6.49
C GLN A 4 5.63 1.25 6.88
N LYS A 5 6.61 0.72 7.64
CA LYS A 5 6.51 -0.62 8.22
C LYS A 5 5.35 -0.64 9.22
N ILE A 6 4.53 -1.69 9.12
CA ILE A 6 3.54 -2.06 10.13
C ILE A 6 3.97 -3.38 10.75
N ASP A 7 3.82 -3.51 12.06
CA ASP A 7 4.28 -4.70 12.78
C ASP A 7 3.33 -5.89 12.61
N ASN A 8 2.05 -5.63 12.37
CA ASN A 8 1.04 -6.66 12.18
C ASN A 8 -0.10 -6.18 11.28
N TYR A 9 -0.94 -7.13 10.86
CA TYR A 9 -2.14 -6.88 10.03
C TYR A 9 -3.37 -6.46 10.85
N SER A 10 -3.19 -6.09 12.12
CA SER A 10 -4.29 -5.66 12.98
C SER A 10 -4.87 -4.34 12.50
N SER A 11 -6.17 -4.16 12.72
CA SER A 11 -6.84 -2.91 12.39
C SER A 11 -6.29 -1.70 13.14
N LYS A 12 -5.67 -1.90 14.32
CA LYS A 12 -5.02 -0.82 15.08
C LYS A 12 -3.80 -0.25 14.35
N GLU A 13 -3.03 -1.10 13.66
CA GLU A 13 -1.88 -0.65 12.89
C GLU A 13 -2.33 0.01 11.57
N LEU A 14 -3.40 -0.49 10.96
CA LEU A 14 -4.03 0.14 9.80
C LEU A 14 -4.56 1.54 10.13
N GLU A 15 -5.17 1.72 11.30
CA GLU A 15 -5.68 3.02 11.77
C GLU A 15 -4.60 4.10 11.80
N LYS A 16 -3.36 3.75 12.15
CA LYS A 16 -2.22 4.69 12.14
C LYS A 16 -1.93 5.23 10.74
N ILE A 17 -2.07 4.38 9.71
CA ILE A 17 -1.88 4.79 8.31
C ILE A 17 -3.02 5.73 7.89
N PHE A 18 -4.26 5.38 8.22
CA PHE A 18 -5.45 6.19 7.93
C PHE A 18 -5.33 7.57 8.58
N THR A 19 -5.01 7.62 9.87
CA THR A 19 -4.87 8.89 10.63
C THR A 19 -3.80 9.82 10.02
N LYS A 20 -2.72 9.25 9.47
CA LYS A 20 -1.61 10.02 8.93
C LYS A 20 -1.83 10.50 7.50
N HIS A 21 -2.53 9.73 6.67
CA HIS A 21 -2.60 9.98 5.21
C HIS A 21 -4.01 10.28 4.70
N ILE A 22 -5.04 10.05 5.50
CA ILE A 22 -6.45 10.15 5.09
C ILE A 22 -7.18 11.09 6.04
N ASP A 23 -7.82 12.10 5.46
CA ASP A 23 -8.67 13.02 6.21
C ASP A 23 -9.95 12.31 6.69
N LYS A 24 -10.47 12.69 7.86
CA LYS A 24 -11.68 12.08 8.45
C LYS A 24 -12.93 12.31 7.60
N GLN A 25 -12.95 13.37 6.80
CA GLN A 25 -14.06 13.67 5.89
C GLN A 25 -13.91 13.02 4.50
N ALA A 26 -12.80 12.31 4.25
CA ALA A 26 -12.57 11.70 2.95
C ALA A 26 -13.47 10.47 2.76
N ARG A 27 -14.01 10.34 1.54
CA ARG A 27 -14.68 9.10 1.10
C ARG A 27 -13.64 8.12 0.61
N VAL A 28 -13.54 6.98 1.28
CA VAL A 28 -12.54 5.95 0.98
C VAL A 28 -13.23 4.76 0.32
N THR A 29 -12.66 4.27 -0.78
CA THR A 29 -13.09 3.00 -1.37
C THR A 29 -12.05 1.94 -1.08
N THR A 30 -12.45 0.84 -0.44
CA THR A 30 -11.54 -0.26 -0.10
C THR A 30 -12.02 -1.58 -0.68
N ASP A 31 -11.15 -2.59 -0.65
CA ASP A 31 -11.52 -3.97 -0.89
C ASP A 31 -12.36 -4.54 0.27
N LEU A 32 -13.00 -5.69 0.04
CA LEU A 32 -13.86 -6.40 1.00
C LEU A 32 -13.09 -7.07 2.15
N TRP A 33 -11.86 -6.62 2.45
CA TRP A 33 -11.08 -7.19 3.53
C TRP A 33 -11.68 -6.85 4.90
N LYS A 34 -11.81 -7.88 5.75
CA LYS A 34 -12.43 -7.75 7.08
C LYS A 34 -11.61 -6.87 8.04
N GLY A 35 -10.34 -6.60 7.73
CA GLY A 35 -9.46 -5.75 8.53
C GLY A 35 -9.94 -4.31 8.67
N TYR A 36 -10.73 -3.80 7.71
CA TYR A 36 -11.24 -2.43 7.76
C TYR A 36 -12.48 -2.23 8.64
N ARG A 37 -13.14 -3.32 9.07
CA ARG A 37 -14.40 -3.28 9.85
C ARG A 37 -14.43 -2.30 11.03
N PRO A 38 -13.38 -2.20 11.88
CA PRO A 38 -13.41 -1.24 12.98
C PRO A 38 -13.21 0.22 12.55
N LEU A 39 -12.67 0.48 11.35
CA LEU A 39 -12.43 1.84 10.83
C LEU A 39 -13.69 2.52 10.29
N PHE A 40 -14.76 1.75 10.01
CA PHE A 40 -16.06 2.29 9.57
C PHE A 40 -16.72 3.21 10.60
N LYS A 41 -16.27 3.18 11.86
CA LYS A 41 -16.79 4.06 12.90
C LYS A 41 -16.34 5.50 12.70
N ASP A 42 -15.12 5.67 12.19
CA ASP A 42 -14.42 6.96 12.16
C ASP A 42 -14.30 7.53 10.74
N TYR A 43 -14.47 6.69 9.71
CA TYR A 43 -14.29 7.06 8.30
C TYR A 43 -15.47 6.59 7.43
N ASP A 44 -15.79 7.37 6.40
CA ASP A 44 -16.77 7.01 5.37
C ASP A 44 -16.15 6.06 4.34
N ILE A 45 -16.26 4.75 4.62
CA ILE A 45 -15.65 3.68 3.82
C ILE A 45 -16.73 2.96 3.00
N THR A 46 -16.50 2.87 1.69
CA THR A 46 -17.26 2.05 0.76
C THR A 46 -16.45 0.81 0.37
N GLN A 47 -17.02 -0.38 0.52
CA GLN A 47 -16.35 -1.63 0.16
C GLN A 47 -16.85 -2.15 -1.19
N ILE A 48 -15.91 -2.45 -2.08
CA ILE A 48 -16.17 -3.02 -3.40
C ILE A 48 -15.27 -4.24 -3.58
N GLU A 49 -15.78 -5.29 -4.20
CA GLU A 49 -14.97 -6.45 -4.54
C GLU A 49 -13.84 -6.06 -5.49
N SER A 50 -12.64 -6.63 -5.35
CA SER A 50 -11.51 -6.25 -6.22
C SER A 50 -11.66 -6.75 -7.66
N ALA A 51 -12.53 -7.75 -7.89
CA ALA A 51 -12.72 -8.43 -9.18
C ALA A 51 -11.39 -8.82 -9.84
N GLY A 52 -10.48 -9.42 -9.08
CA GLY A 52 -9.15 -9.82 -9.57
C GLY A 52 -8.19 -8.64 -9.85
N GLY A 53 -8.47 -7.45 -9.33
CA GLY A 53 -7.68 -6.23 -9.56
C GLY A 53 -8.26 -5.30 -10.62
N ILE A 54 -9.38 -5.65 -11.26
CA ILE A 54 -10.05 -4.82 -12.27
C ILE A 54 -10.58 -3.51 -11.67
N ASN A 55 -11.12 -3.56 -10.46
CA ASN A 55 -11.66 -2.38 -9.79
C ASN A 55 -10.58 -1.48 -9.18
N PHE A 56 -9.38 -2.04 -8.97
CA PHE A 56 -8.25 -1.33 -8.38
C PHE A 56 -6.99 -1.48 -9.25
N LYS A 57 -7.07 -1.13 -10.54
CA LYS A 57 -5.97 -1.33 -11.51
C LYS A 57 -4.66 -0.68 -11.04
N ALA A 58 -4.75 0.55 -10.52
CA ALA A 58 -3.59 1.26 -10.02
C ALA A 58 -2.94 0.53 -8.83
N LEU A 59 -3.75 0.15 -7.83
CA LEU A 59 -3.26 -0.57 -6.66
C LEU A 59 -2.69 -1.95 -7.03
N HIS A 60 -3.38 -2.68 -7.90
CA HIS A 60 -2.95 -3.98 -8.40
C HIS A 60 -1.58 -3.89 -9.08
N THR A 61 -1.38 -2.89 -9.95
CA THR A 61 -0.08 -2.65 -10.59
C THR A 61 1.00 -2.36 -9.57
N VAL A 62 0.77 -1.48 -8.59
CA VAL A 62 1.75 -1.17 -7.55
C VAL A 62 2.14 -2.42 -6.76
N ILE A 63 1.16 -3.24 -6.36
CA ILE A 63 1.40 -4.52 -5.68
C ILE A 63 2.27 -5.44 -6.54
N HIS A 64 1.97 -5.55 -7.84
CA HIS A 64 2.74 -6.36 -8.76
C HIS A 64 4.18 -5.88 -8.94
N GLN A 65 4.40 -4.57 -9.04
CA GLN A 65 5.74 -3.98 -9.17
C GLN A 65 6.57 -4.23 -7.92
N VAL A 66 6.01 -3.97 -6.73
CA VAL A 66 6.69 -4.24 -5.46
C VAL A 66 7.02 -5.73 -5.33
N LYS A 67 6.07 -6.61 -5.64
CA LYS A 67 6.24 -8.06 -5.58
C LYS A 67 7.31 -8.57 -6.56
N TYR A 68 7.36 -8.03 -7.77
CA TYR A 68 8.37 -8.39 -8.75
C TYR A 68 9.76 -7.94 -8.28
N TRP A 69 9.87 -6.71 -7.78
CA TRP A 69 11.13 -6.16 -7.28
C TRP A 69 11.69 -6.97 -6.10
N ILE A 70 10.87 -7.32 -5.11
CA ILE A 70 11.29 -8.16 -3.97
C ILE A 70 11.81 -9.53 -4.44
N ARG A 71 11.30 -10.07 -5.55
CA ARG A 71 11.75 -11.36 -6.09
C ARG A 71 13.06 -11.26 -6.86
N THR A 72 13.36 -10.10 -7.44
CA THR A 72 14.58 -9.87 -8.22
C THR A 72 15.72 -9.27 -7.39
N THR A 73 15.48 -8.91 -6.13
CA THR A 73 16.57 -8.60 -5.19
C THR A 73 17.30 -9.88 -4.78
N TYR A 74 18.52 -10.06 -5.28
CA TYR A 74 19.32 -11.28 -5.16
C TYR A 74 20.03 -11.49 -3.80
N SER A 75 19.74 -10.71 -2.76
CA SER A 75 20.54 -10.69 -1.52
C SER A 75 19.73 -10.81 -0.23
N TRP A 76 20.43 -11.23 0.84
CA TRP A 76 19.94 -11.27 2.21
C TRP A 76 19.57 -9.84 2.66
N ILE A 77 18.28 -9.56 2.82
CA ILE A 77 17.81 -8.25 3.26
C ILE A 77 17.89 -8.20 4.78
N SER A 78 18.72 -7.31 5.30
CA SER A 78 18.73 -7.02 6.75
C SER A 78 17.44 -6.30 7.12
N GLU A 79 16.75 -6.80 8.16
CA GLU A 79 15.52 -6.20 8.66
C GLU A 79 15.71 -4.72 9.06
N PHE A 80 16.89 -4.36 9.58
CA PHE A 80 17.20 -2.99 10.00
C PHE A 80 17.23 -1.99 8.83
N ASN A 81 17.56 -2.44 7.62
CA ASN A 81 17.72 -1.56 6.46
C ASN A 81 16.52 -1.60 5.51
N ILE A 82 15.45 -2.33 5.85
CA ILE A 82 14.33 -2.58 4.94
C ILE A 82 13.65 -1.28 4.46
N ASP A 83 13.52 -0.29 5.33
CA ASP A 83 12.93 1.00 5.00
C ASP A 83 13.78 1.77 3.97
N ARG A 84 15.12 1.70 4.07
CA ARG A 84 16.03 2.32 3.09
C ARG A 84 15.92 1.66 1.72
N TYR A 85 15.81 0.33 1.69
CA TYR A 85 15.64 -0.42 0.45
C TYR A 85 14.33 -0.03 -0.26
N PHE A 86 13.23 0.09 0.49
CA PHE A 86 11.97 0.56 -0.06
C PHE A 86 12.05 2.02 -0.51
N ASP A 87 12.68 2.92 0.25
CA ASP A 87 12.86 4.31 -0.16
C ASP A 87 13.64 4.42 -1.48
N VAL A 88 14.68 3.60 -1.70
CA VAL A 88 15.40 3.53 -2.99
C VAL A 88 14.50 2.99 -4.10
N PHE A 89 13.72 1.94 -3.83
CA PHE A 89 12.77 1.40 -4.81
C PHE A 89 11.75 2.45 -5.27
N TYR A 90 11.11 3.15 -4.33
CA TYR A 90 10.13 4.18 -4.65
C TYR A 90 10.78 5.39 -5.33
N TYR A 91 11.99 5.78 -4.91
CA TYR A 91 12.76 6.81 -5.62
C TYR A 91 13.00 6.42 -7.08
N TRP A 92 13.40 5.17 -7.36
CA TRP A 92 13.59 4.70 -8.73
C TRP A 92 12.28 4.61 -9.53
N CYS A 93 11.23 4.08 -8.92
CA CYS A 93 9.90 3.92 -9.51
C CYS A 93 9.28 5.28 -9.91
N VAL A 94 9.47 6.32 -9.09
CA VAL A 94 8.96 7.68 -9.33
C VAL A 94 9.86 8.48 -10.29
N PHE A 95 11.18 8.43 -10.12
CA PHE A 95 12.11 9.29 -10.88
C PHE A 95 12.44 8.75 -12.28
N TYR A 96 12.58 7.43 -12.42
CA TYR A 96 12.93 6.80 -13.71
C TYR A 96 11.71 6.33 -14.50
N ARG A 97 10.48 6.65 -14.05
CA ARG A 97 9.23 6.32 -14.76
C ARG A 97 9.04 4.83 -15.09
N VAL A 98 9.72 3.95 -14.38
CA VAL A 98 9.59 2.49 -14.55
C VAL A 98 8.18 2.02 -14.16
N CYS A 99 7.53 2.76 -13.26
CA CYS A 99 6.14 2.59 -12.86
C CYS A 99 5.22 3.64 -13.50
N GLN A 100 5.47 4.07 -14.73
CA GLN A 100 4.53 4.96 -15.42
C GLN A 100 3.20 4.25 -15.60
N PHE A 101 2.15 4.84 -15.02
CA PHE A 101 0.76 4.56 -15.36
C PHE A 101 0.56 4.92 -16.84
N PRO A 102 0.29 3.97 -17.75
CA PRO A 102 -0.43 4.34 -18.96
C PRO A 102 -1.86 4.65 -18.49
N ILE A 103 -2.26 5.91 -18.59
CA ILE A 103 -3.68 6.27 -18.62
C ILE A 103 -4.26 5.70 -19.90
#